data_AF-A0A831YW48-F1
#
_entry.id   AF-A0A831YW48-F1
#
_cell.length_a   1.000
_cell.length_b   1.000
_cell.length_c   1.000
_cell.angle_alpha   90.00
_cell.angle_beta   90.00
_cell.angle_gamma   90.00
#
_symmetry.space_group_name_H-M   'P 1'
#
loop_
_entity.id
_entity.type
_entity.pdbx_description
1 polymer ?
#
loop_
_entity_poly.entity_id
_entity_poly.type
_entity_poly.pdbx_seq_one_letter_code
_entity_poly.pdbx_strand_id
1 'polypeptide(L)'
;VVMIHCGSRGLGHQVCEDYLRVFNTAVHKYGIQLPDRQLACAPIQSQEGQDYMGAMAAAANFAWANRQVIMHLAKNSFISALGISERDLDFHLVYDVCHNIAKVETHKINGETKEVCVHRKGATRAFPPDHPLTPEVYRHVGQPVIVPGDMGRYSFVAVGTWKAMEETFGSTCHGAGRVKSRHQALKEGKGKDLIGEMKKRGVVVQARGMRTVAEEMPWAYKDVSEVVDVMHKAGISKKVAKLRPVGVIKG
;
A
#
# COMPACT_ATOMS: atom_id res chain seq x y z
N VAL A 1 -16.04 8.16 5.17
CA VAL A 1 -14.73 7.52 5.45
C VAL A 1 -13.60 8.40 4.93
N VAL A 2 -12.40 8.26 5.49
CA VAL A 2 -11.17 8.90 5.01
C VAL A 2 -10.15 7.81 4.70
N MET A 3 -9.41 7.94 3.60
CA MET A 3 -8.33 7.04 3.24
C MET A 3 -7.01 7.80 3.26
N ILE A 4 -6.05 7.34 4.07
CA ILE A 4 -4.72 7.93 4.18
C ILE A 4 -3.73 7.00 3.48
N HIS A 5 -3.18 7.47 2.36
CA HIS A 5 -2.19 6.72 1.60
C HIS A 5 -0.84 7.44 1.59
N CYS A 6 0.02 7.05 2.52
CA CYS A 6 1.38 7.56 2.61
C CYS A 6 2.33 6.51 3.23
N GLY A 7 3.64 6.74 3.08
CA GLY A 7 4.68 5.85 3.58
C GLY A 7 5.69 6.56 4.48
N SER A 8 6.89 6.00 4.52
CA SER A 8 8.03 6.39 5.36
C SER A 8 8.73 7.71 4.95
N ARG A 9 8.12 8.49 4.06
CA ARG A 9 8.71 9.72 3.48
C ARG A 9 10.12 9.45 2.94
N GLY A 10 11.05 10.38 3.11
CA GLY A 10 12.44 10.23 2.67
C GLY A 10 13.23 9.16 3.44
N LEU A 11 12.86 8.86 4.69
CA LEU A 11 13.62 7.95 5.55
C LEU A 11 13.71 6.54 4.94
N GLY A 12 12.57 5.93 4.61
CA GLY A 12 12.60 4.58 4.02
C GLY A 12 13.18 4.52 2.61
N HIS A 13 13.13 5.63 1.86
CA HIS A 13 13.85 5.73 0.58
C HIS A 13 15.36 5.67 0.80
N GLN A 14 15.88 6.46 1.75
CA GLN A 14 17.30 6.47 2.06
C GLN A 14 17.78 5.13 2.61
N VAL A 15 17.03 4.51 3.52
CA VAL A 15 17.31 3.15 4.00
C VAL A 15 17.42 2.16 2.83
N CYS A 16 16.50 2.22 1.86
CA CYS A 16 16.58 1.36 0.67
C CYS A 16 17.86 1.63 -0.15
N GLU A 17 18.19 2.89 -0.43
CA GLU A 17 19.41 3.24 -1.18
C GLU A 17 20.69 2.80 -0.48
N ASP A 18 20.78 3.01 0.83
CA ASP A 18 21.94 2.66 1.63
C ASP A 18 22.17 1.14 1.60
N TYR A 19 21.12 0.34 1.82
CA TYR A 19 21.25 -1.11 1.81
C TYR A 19 21.39 -1.70 0.41
N LEU A 20 20.92 -1.05 -0.65
CA LEU A 20 21.26 -1.44 -2.02
C LEU A 20 22.77 -1.35 -2.26
N ARG A 21 23.46 -0.33 -1.73
CA ARG A 21 24.93 -0.24 -1.82
C ARG A 21 25.61 -1.37 -1.03
N VAL A 22 25.11 -1.67 0.17
CA VAL A 22 25.61 -2.79 0.99
C VAL A 22 25.43 -4.12 0.26
N PHE A 23 24.24 -4.37 -0.31
CA PHE A 23 23.93 -5.62 -1.01
C PHE A 23 24.71 -5.79 -2.32
N ASN A 24 25.03 -4.71 -3.04
CA ASN A 24 25.92 -4.79 -4.19
C ASN A 24 27.32 -5.31 -3.82
N THR A 25 27.79 -5.11 -2.60
CA THR A 25 29.03 -5.72 -2.10
C THR A 25 28.78 -7.14 -1.55
N ALA A 26 27.65 -7.33 -0.85
CA ALA A 26 27.30 -8.61 -0.25
C ALA A 26 27.15 -9.74 -1.29
N VAL A 27 26.61 -9.45 -2.48
CA VAL A 27 26.46 -10.45 -3.55
C VAL A 27 27.80 -11.08 -3.94
N HIS A 28 28.88 -10.30 -3.97
CA HIS A 28 30.22 -10.80 -4.23
C HIS A 28 30.77 -11.60 -3.03
N LYS A 29 30.59 -11.08 -1.81
CA LYS A 29 30.99 -11.76 -0.56
C LYS A 29 30.35 -13.14 -0.41
N TYR A 30 29.09 -13.29 -0.79
CA TYR A 30 28.32 -14.52 -0.66
C TYR A 30 28.25 -15.34 -1.95
N GLY A 31 28.96 -14.95 -3.02
CA GLY A 31 28.98 -15.67 -4.30
C GLY A 31 27.61 -15.78 -4.98
N ILE A 32 26.70 -14.82 -4.74
CA ILE A 32 25.35 -14.81 -5.29
C ILE A 32 25.40 -14.35 -6.75
N GLN A 33 25.00 -15.22 -7.67
CA GLN A 33 24.83 -14.84 -9.08
C GLN A 33 23.46 -14.20 -9.29
N LEU A 34 23.47 -12.97 -9.81
CA LEU A 34 22.25 -12.23 -10.08
C LEU A 34 21.91 -12.25 -11.57
N PRO A 35 20.63 -12.52 -11.95
CA PRO A 35 20.19 -12.38 -13.33
C PRO A 35 20.05 -10.90 -13.75
N ASP A 36 19.91 -9.98 -12.78
CA ASP A 36 19.88 -8.53 -13.00
C ASP A 36 20.51 -7.82 -11.79
N ARG A 37 21.32 -6.78 -12.03
CA ARG A 37 21.97 -5.99 -10.96
C ARG A 37 20.97 -5.37 -9.99
N GLN A 38 19.76 -5.05 -10.44
CA GLN A 38 18.68 -4.49 -9.63
C GLN A 38 18.10 -5.48 -8.62
N LEU A 39 18.48 -6.76 -8.69
CA LEU A 39 18.10 -7.81 -7.74
C LEU A 39 19.14 -8.04 -6.63
N ALA A 40 19.98 -7.02 -6.35
CA ALA A 40 20.94 -7.04 -5.26
C ALA A 40 20.30 -7.49 -3.94
N CYS A 41 20.91 -8.48 -3.29
CA CYS A 41 20.39 -9.13 -2.09
C CYS A 41 21.50 -9.68 -1.19
N ALA A 42 21.13 -10.12 0.01
CA ALA A 42 21.99 -10.84 0.93
C ALA A 42 21.19 -11.99 1.59
N PRO A 43 21.86 -13.05 2.09
CA PRO A 43 21.19 -14.07 2.88
C PRO A 43 20.52 -13.43 4.10
N ILE A 44 19.27 -13.81 4.41
CA ILE A 44 18.49 -13.18 5.49
C ILE A 44 19.22 -13.27 6.84
N GLN A 45 19.91 -14.37 7.10
CA GLN A 45 20.65 -14.60 8.34
C GLN A 45 22.05 -13.97 8.35
N SER A 46 22.48 -13.31 7.27
CA SER A 46 23.74 -12.58 7.25
C SER A 46 23.64 -11.30 8.08
N GLN A 47 24.78 -10.73 8.46
CA GLN A 47 24.83 -9.45 9.17
C GLN A 47 24.11 -8.35 8.36
N GLU A 48 24.41 -8.24 7.07
CA GLU A 48 23.78 -7.29 6.15
C GLU A 48 22.26 -7.52 6.02
N GLY A 49 21.84 -8.79 6.00
CA GLY A 49 20.42 -9.17 5.97
C GLY A 49 19.67 -8.76 7.23
N GLN A 50 20.21 -9.08 8.42
CA GLN A 50 19.60 -8.71 9.70
C GLN A 50 19.60 -7.20 9.94
N ASP A 51 20.69 -6.52 9.59
CA ASP A 51 20.79 -5.06 9.68
C ASP A 51 19.72 -4.38 8.80
N TYR A 52 19.54 -4.86 7.57
CA TYR A 52 18.49 -4.36 6.69
C TYR A 52 17.10 -4.62 7.25
N MET A 53 16.85 -5.82 7.79
CA MET A 53 15.54 -6.15 8.38
C MET A 53 15.23 -5.22 9.57
N GLY A 54 16.21 -4.91 10.41
CA GLY A 54 16.08 -3.92 11.49
C GLY A 54 15.80 -2.51 10.96
N ALA A 55 16.57 -2.05 9.96
CA ALA A 55 16.40 -0.73 9.37
C ALA A 55 15.06 -0.57 8.63
N MET A 56 14.63 -1.60 7.89
CA MET A 56 13.32 -1.67 7.24
C MET A 56 12.20 -1.64 8.29
N ALA A 57 12.33 -2.36 9.40
CA ALA A 57 11.35 -2.32 10.49
C ALA A 57 11.26 -0.92 11.10
N ALA A 58 12.40 -0.23 11.32
CA ALA A 58 12.41 1.16 11.76
C ALA A 58 11.70 2.10 10.76
N ALA A 59 11.95 1.92 9.47
CA ALA A 59 11.27 2.69 8.42
C ALA A 59 9.76 2.42 8.37
N ALA A 60 9.33 1.18 8.59
CA ALA A 60 7.92 0.81 8.70
C ALA A 60 7.26 1.44 9.93
N ASN A 61 7.94 1.42 11.09
CA ASN A 61 7.49 2.08 12.33
C ASN A 61 7.32 3.59 12.12
N PHE A 62 8.26 4.23 11.45
CA PHE A 62 8.14 5.64 11.08
C PHE A 62 6.93 5.89 10.17
N ALA A 63 6.67 5.00 9.19
CA ALA A 63 5.50 5.13 8.32
C ALA A 63 4.18 4.98 9.09
N TRP A 64 4.08 4.07 10.04
CA TRP A 64 2.91 3.94 10.92
C TRP A 64 2.72 5.17 11.81
N ALA A 65 3.79 5.66 12.43
CA ALA A 65 3.73 6.90 13.23
C ALA A 65 3.25 8.09 12.39
N ASN A 66 3.76 8.22 11.16
CA ASN A 66 3.33 9.25 10.22
C ASN A 66 1.82 9.14 9.91
N ARG A 67 1.30 7.94 9.62
CA ARG A 67 -0.14 7.73 9.38
C ARG A 67 -0.99 8.00 10.61
N GLN A 68 -0.51 7.65 11.80
CA GLN A 68 -1.19 7.92 13.06
C GLN A 68 -1.34 9.43 13.32
N VAL A 69 -0.28 10.21 13.08
CA VAL A 69 -0.33 11.68 13.17
C VAL A 69 -1.31 12.25 12.14
N ILE A 70 -1.25 11.80 10.89
CA ILE A 70 -2.17 12.27 9.84
C ILE A 70 -3.63 11.93 10.20
N MET A 71 -3.89 10.76 10.78
CA MET A 71 -5.22 10.37 11.24
C MET A 71 -5.74 11.32 12.31
N HIS A 72 -4.91 11.68 13.29
CA HIS A 72 -5.26 12.65 14.32
C HIS A 72 -5.58 14.03 13.72
N LEU A 73 -4.74 14.53 12.80
CA LEU A 73 -4.97 15.81 12.11
C LEU A 73 -6.23 15.78 11.25
N ALA A 74 -6.51 14.66 10.57
CA ALA A 74 -7.74 14.47 9.82
C ALA A 74 -8.96 14.55 10.75
N LYS A 75 -8.96 13.80 11.87
CA LYS A 75 -10.02 13.86 12.88
C LYS A 75 -10.31 15.31 13.32
N ASN A 76 -9.27 16.07 13.69
CA ASN A 76 -9.40 17.46 14.11
C ASN A 76 -9.95 18.37 13.00
N SER A 77 -9.59 18.10 11.75
CA SER A 77 -10.12 18.84 10.60
C SER A 77 -11.61 18.60 10.41
N PHE A 78 -12.09 17.37 10.61
CA PHE A 78 -13.52 17.05 10.55
C PHE A 78 -14.31 17.68 11.69
N ILE A 79 -13.80 17.61 12.93
CA ILE A 79 -14.39 18.27 14.11
C ILE A 79 -14.58 19.76 13.85
N SER A 80 -13.52 20.43 13.40
CA SER A 80 -13.53 21.88 13.12
C SER A 80 -14.49 22.23 11.98
N ALA A 81 -14.42 21.51 10.86
CA ALA A 81 -15.23 21.82 9.68
C ALA A 81 -16.74 21.55 9.87
N LEU A 82 -17.11 20.56 10.68
CA LEU A 82 -18.50 20.19 10.93
C LEU A 82 -19.09 20.86 12.18
N GLY A 83 -18.26 21.40 13.08
CA GLY A 83 -18.70 21.98 14.33
C GLY A 83 -19.35 20.98 15.29
N ILE A 84 -18.94 19.70 15.23
CA ILE A 84 -19.47 18.61 16.06
C ILE A 84 -18.43 18.12 17.07
N SER A 85 -18.88 17.45 18.13
CA SER A 85 -17.96 16.89 19.12
C SER A 85 -17.20 15.68 18.57
N GLU A 86 -16.08 15.32 19.19
CA GLU A 86 -15.34 14.08 18.85
C GLU A 86 -16.22 12.83 19.01
N ARG A 87 -17.08 12.82 20.02
CA ARG A 87 -18.01 11.72 20.27
C ARG A 87 -19.02 11.57 19.14
N ASP A 88 -19.56 12.67 18.63
CA ASP A 88 -20.54 12.65 17.54
C ASP A 88 -19.91 12.29 16.19
N LEU A 89 -18.62 12.58 16.00
CA LEU A 89 -17.89 12.23 14.79
C LEU A 89 -17.64 10.72 14.68
N ASP A 90 -17.48 10.01 15.80
CA ASP A 90 -17.26 8.55 15.87
C ASP A 90 -16.11 8.08 14.96
N PHE A 91 -14.97 8.79 15.00
CA PHE A 91 -13.86 8.61 14.06
C PHE A 91 -12.91 7.46 14.46
N HIS A 92 -13.15 6.27 13.91
CA HIS A 92 -12.34 5.08 14.22
C HIS A 92 -11.51 4.58 13.04
N LEU A 93 -10.35 4.00 13.36
CA LEU A 93 -9.52 3.30 12.38
C LEU A 93 -10.17 1.96 12.01
N VAL A 94 -10.57 1.81 10.75
CA VAL A 94 -11.01 0.52 10.22
C VAL A 94 -9.83 -0.45 10.17
N TYR A 95 -8.78 -0.12 9.42
CA TYR A 95 -7.56 -0.91 9.32
C TYR A 95 -6.40 -0.08 8.76
N ASP A 96 -5.17 -0.47 9.06
CA ASP A 96 -3.95 0.09 8.46
C ASP A 96 -3.13 -1.07 7.88
N VAL A 97 -2.74 -0.95 6.59
CA VAL A 97 -2.02 -2.02 5.90
C VAL A 97 -0.84 -1.49 5.08
N CYS A 98 0.28 -2.21 5.17
CA CYS A 98 1.47 -1.97 4.37
C CYS A 98 1.39 -2.72 3.03
N HIS A 99 2.03 -2.15 2.00
CA HIS A 99 2.13 -2.76 0.67
C HIS A 99 3.54 -2.77 0.09
N ASN A 100 4.51 -2.20 0.81
CA ASN A 100 5.93 -2.26 0.53
C ASN A 100 6.62 -2.67 1.84
N ILE A 101 6.79 -3.98 2.05
CA ILE A 101 7.34 -4.53 3.29
C ILE A 101 7.81 -5.97 3.06
N ALA A 102 8.82 -6.41 3.81
CA ALA A 102 9.14 -7.82 3.97
C ALA A 102 8.71 -8.29 5.38
N LYS A 103 8.18 -9.50 5.48
CA LYS A 103 7.71 -10.08 6.75
C LYS A 103 8.14 -11.53 6.84
N VAL A 104 8.66 -11.93 7.99
CA VAL A 104 8.85 -13.33 8.35
C VAL A 104 7.48 -13.90 8.69
N GLU A 105 7.03 -14.89 7.94
CA GLU A 105 5.71 -15.50 8.06
C GLU A 105 5.81 -17.02 7.90
N THR A 106 4.87 -17.73 8.51
CA THR A 106 4.78 -19.18 8.42
C THR A 106 3.75 -19.56 7.37
N HIS A 107 4.16 -20.36 6.39
CA HIS A 107 3.31 -20.80 5.27
C HIS A 107 3.52 -22.29 4.97
N LYS A 108 2.52 -22.94 4.36
CA LYS A 108 2.60 -24.34 3.93
C LYS A 108 3.13 -24.40 2.49
N ILE A 109 4.28 -25.03 2.28
CA ILE A 109 4.94 -25.15 0.98
C ILE A 109 5.22 -26.63 0.72
N ASN A 110 4.64 -27.18 -0.34
CA ASN A 110 4.75 -28.61 -0.69
C ASN A 110 4.35 -29.54 0.46
N GLY A 111 3.32 -29.18 1.23
CA GLY A 111 2.85 -29.97 2.37
C GLY A 111 3.51 -29.65 3.71
N GLU A 112 4.65 -28.97 3.70
CA GLU A 112 5.46 -28.68 4.89
C GLU A 112 5.26 -27.25 5.38
N THR A 113 5.18 -27.07 6.70
CA THR A 113 5.18 -25.74 7.31
C THR A 113 6.59 -25.16 7.28
N LYS A 114 6.77 -24.00 6.64
CA LYS A 114 8.05 -23.30 6.53
C LYS A 114 7.92 -21.86 6.98
N GLU A 115 8.96 -21.37 7.63
CA GLU A 115 9.15 -19.95 7.85
C GLU A 115 9.82 -19.32 6.62
N VAL A 116 9.22 -18.26 6.09
CA VAL A 116 9.70 -17.57 4.89
C VAL A 116 9.65 -16.06 5.06
N CYS A 117 10.58 -15.36 4.43
CA CYS A 117 10.54 -13.91 4.33
C CYS A 117 9.73 -13.49 3.10
N VAL A 118 8.46 -13.17 3.30
CA VAL A 118 7.54 -12.76 2.24
C VAL A 118 7.81 -11.30 1.89
N HIS A 119 8.33 -11.07 0.68
CA HIS A 119 8.59 -9.74 0.14
C HIS A 119 7.36 -9.25 -0.61
N ARG A 120 6.75 -8.15 -0.14
CA ARG A 120 5.61 -7.51 -0.81
C ARG A 120 6.04 -6.14 -1.30
N LYS A 121 5.99 -5.94 -2.62
CA LYS A 121 6.22 -4.64 -3.28
C LYS A 121 5.03 -4.33 -4.18
N GLY A 122 4.21 -3.35 -3.79
CA GLY A 122 2.93 -3.09 -4.43
C GLY A 122 1.90 -4.21 -4.21
N ALA A 123 2.02 -4.97 -3.13
CA ALA A 123 1.12 -6.07 -2.78
C ALA A 123 0.76 -6.01 -1.29
N THR A 124 -0.45 -6.41 -0.94
CA THR A 124 -1.02 -6.26 0.39
C THR A 124 -1.18 -7.62 1.04
N ARG A 125 -0.97 -7.73 2.36
CA ARG A 125 -1.29 -8.97 3.10
C ARG A 125 -2.80 -9.19 3.16
N ALA A 126 -3.25 -10.44 3.03
CA ALA A 126 -4.63 -10.84 2.88
C ALA A 126 -4.92 -12.12 3.69
N PHE A 127 -4.68 -12.07 5.00
CA PHE A 127 -4.92 -13.23 5.87
C PHE A 127 -6.40 -13.66 5.90
N PRO A 128 -6.64 -14.98 6.00
CA PRO A 128 -7.97 -15.57 5.91
C PRO A 128 -8.80 -15.28 7.16
N PRO A 129 -10.10 -15.64 7.14
CA PRO A 129 -10.87 -15.87 8.35
C PRO A 129 -10.11 -16.75 9.34
N ASP A 130 -10.27 -16.45 10.62
CA ASP A 130 -9.74 -17.20 11.77
C ASP A 130 -8.21 -17.18 11.92
N HIS A 131 -7.50 -16.39 11.10
CA HIS A 131 -6.07 -16.22 11.26
C HIS A 131 -5.74 -15.51 12.59
N PRO A 132 -4.81 -16.04 13.41
CA PRO A 132 -4.56 -15.54 14.77
C PRO A 132 -4.04 -14.10 14.80
N LEU A 133 -3.31 -13.67 13.76
CA LEU A 133 -2.79 -12.31 13.63
C LEU A 133 -3.81 -11.28 13.10
N THR A 134 -5.04 -11.69 12.77
CA THR A 134 -6.12 -10.76 12.42
C THR A 134 -6.80 -10.27 13.70
N PRO A 135 -7.04 -8.95 13.88
CA PRO A 135 -7.74 -8.43 15.05
C PRO A 135 -9.09 -9.11 15.27
N GLU A 136 -9.45 -9.33 16.53
CA GLU A 136 -10.63 -10.11 16.93
C GLU A 136 -11.92 -9.67 16.24
N VAL A 137 -12.16 -8.36 16.17
CA VAL A 137 -13.36 -7.77 15.53
C VAL A 137 -13.51 -8.15 14.05
N TYR A 138 -12.42 -8.51 13.38
CA TYR A 138 -12.41 -8.92 11.97
C TYR A 138 -12.07 -10.41 11.78
N ARG A 139 -11.72 -11.13 12.85
CA ARG A 139 -11.12 -12.47 12.74
C ARG A 139 -12.02 -13.43 11.94
N HIS A 140 -13.31 -13.45 12.23
CA HIS A 140 -14.28 -14.33 11.56
C HIS A 140 -14.57 -13.99 10.09
N VAL A 141 -14.26 -12.76 9.62
CA VAL A 141 -14.45 -12.36 8.21
C VAL A 141 -13.16 -12.34 7.40
N GLY A 142 -12.00 -12.41 8.06
CA GLY A 142 -10.68 -12.28 7.47
C GLY A 142 -10.12 -10.86 7.54
N GLN A 143 -8.82 -10.75 7.23
CA GLN A 143 -8.13 -9.47 7.37
C GLN A 143 -8.67 -8.44 6.37
N PRO A 144 -9.01 -7.21 6.80
CA PRO A 144 -9.34 -6.14 5.87
C PRO A 144 -8.17 -5.86 4.91
N VAL A 145 -8.51 -5.71 3.65
CA VAL A 145 -7.61 -5.34 2.55
C VAL A 145 -8.10 -4.00 2.01
N ILE A 146 -7.23 -2.99 2.05
CA ILE A 146 -7.52 -1.65 1.54
C ILE A 146 -6.81 -1.48 0.20
N VAL A 147 -7.59 -1.27 -0.86
CA VAL A 147 -7.08 -1.09 -2.23
C VAL A 147 -7.34 0.36 -2.67
N PRO A 148 -6.38 1.27 -2.51
CA PRO A 148 -6.49 2.62 -3.04
C PRO A 148 -6.65 2.63 -4.56
N GLY A 149 -7.63 3.40 -5.03
CA GLY A 149 -7.70 3.87 -6.41
C GLY A 149 -6.81 5.11 -6.64
N ASP A 150 -6.91 5.67 -7.83
CA ASP A 150 -6.38 7.01 -8.14
C ASP A 150 -7.37 8.13 -7.75
N MET A 151 -6.93 9.38 -7.95
CA MET A 151 -7.65 10.56 -7.47
C MET A 151 -9.10 10.67 -7.96
N GLY A 152 -9.43 10.12 -9.13
CA GLY A 152 -10.73 10.29 -9.77
C GLY A 152 -11.51 9.00 -9.97
N ARG A 153 -11.04 7.87 -9.41
CA ARG A 153 -11.69 6.56 -9.50
C ARG A 153 -11.91 5.95 -8.12
N TYR A 154 -12.61 4.82 -8.13
CA TYR A 154 -13.03 4.13 -6.92
C TYR A 154 -11.84 3.54 -6.16
N SER A 155 -11.95 3.47 -4.84
CA SER A 155 -11.14 2.59 -4.01
C SER A 155 -12.00 1.40 -3.57
N PHE A 156 -11.38 0.34 -3.07
CA PHE A 156 -12.08 -0.85 -2.62
C PHE A 156 -11.63 -1.29 -1.23
N VAL A 157 -12.58 -1.87 -0.49
CA VAL A 157 -12.32 -2.68 0.70
C VAL A 157 -12.65 -4.12 0.34
N ALA A 158 -11.74 -5.01 0.65
CA ALA A 158 -11.89 -6.45 0.52
C ALA A 158 -11.48 -7.15 1.83
N VAL A 159 -11.64 -8.46 1.90
CA VAL A 159 -11.10 -9.30 2.97
C VAL A 159 -10.22 -10.40 2.40
N GLY A 160 -9.22 -10.82 3.19
CA GLY A 160 -8.37 -11.95 2.87
C GLY A 160 -9.09 -13.29 2.92
N THR A 161 -8.48 -14.31 2.33
CA THR A 161 -9.12 -15.62 2.10
C THR A 161 -8.13 -16.76 2.31
N TRP A 162 -8.66 -17.99 2.49
CA TRP A 162 -7.83 -19.18 2.57
C TRP A 162 -7.07 -19.45 1.27
N LYS A 163 -7.70 -19.15 0.13
CA LYS A 163 -7.04 -19.29 -1.17
C LYS A 163 -5.82 -18.36 -1.32
N ALA A 164 -5.84 -17.18 -0.70
CA ALA A 164 -4.64 -16.35 -0.64
C ALA A 164 -3.49 -17.04 0.12
N MET A 165 -3.78 -17.72 1.24
CA MET A 165 -2.76 -18.47 1.99
C MET A 165 -2.17 -19.62 1.17
N GLU A 166 -3.00 -20.29 0.38
CA GLU A 166 -2.59 -21.43 -0.45
C GLU A 166 -1.76 -21.00 -1.66
N GLU A 167 -2.15 -19.93 -2.35
CA GLU A 167 -1.59 -19.61 -3.67
C GLU A 167 -0.58 -18.44 -3.66
N THR A 168 -0.64 -17.56 -2.65
CA THR A 168 0.04 -16.25 -2.72
C THR A 168 0.73 -15.83 -1.42
N PHE A 169 0.98 -16.77 -0.51
CA PHE A 169 1.53 -16.47 0.82
C PHE A 169 0.67 -15.43 1.56
N GLY A 170 -0.65 -15.57 1.49
CA GLY A 170 -1.61 -14.65 2.09
C GLY A 170 -1.46 -13.23 1.55
N SER A 171 -1.41 -13.05 0.22
CA SER A 171 -1.18 -11.75 -0.42
C SER A 171 -2.24 -11.42 -1.46
N THR A 172 -2.44 -10.13 -1.75
CA THR A 172 -3.34 -9.67 -2.81
C THR A 172 -2.85 -8.32 -3.39
N CYS A 173 -3.61 -7.74 -4.31
CA CYS A 173 -3.25 -6.47 -4.93
C CYS A 173 -3.28 -5.30 -3.93
N HIS A 174 -2.46 -4.27 -4.19
CA HIS A 174 -2.54 -2.99 -3.49
C HIS A 174 -3.33 -1.93 -4.26
N GLY A 175 -3.32 -1.95 -5.59
CA GLY A 175 -4.01 -0.93 -6.40
C GLY A 175 -3.89 -1.21 -7.89
N ALA A 176 -4.32 -0.24 -8.71
CA ALA A 176 -4.32 -0.32 -10.16
C ALA A 176 -2.93 -0.54 -10.80
N GLY A 177 -1.88 0.00 -10.20
CA GLY A 177 -0.58 0.13 -10.85
C GLY A 177 -0.58 1.19 -11.97
N ARG A 178 0.57 1.81 -12.20
CA ARG A 178 0.72 2.84 -13.24
C ARG A 178 0.84 2.20 -14.61
N VAL A 179 0.21 2.81 -15.61
CA VAL A 179 0.43 2.51 -17.04
C VAL A 179 1.29 3.57 -17.73
N LYS A 180 1.45 4.74 -17.11
CA LYS A 180 2.29 5.83 -17.61
C LYS A 180 3.34 6.24 -16.59
N SER A 181 4.53 6.56 -17.08
CA SER A 181 5.57 7.20 -16.26
C SER A 181 5.07 8.56 -15.77
N ARG A 182 5.66 9.08 -14.68
CA ARG A 182 5.36 10.43 -14.20
C ARG A 182 5.67 11.48 -15.27
N HIS A 183 6.79 11.31 -15.98
CA HIS A 183 7.20 12.22 -17.05
C HIS A 183 6.18 12.25 -18.21
N GLN A 184 5.71 11.08 -18.64
CA GLN A 184 4.69 11.00 -19.69
C GLN A 184 3.38 11.63 -19.23
N ALA A 185 2.97 11.38 -17.98
CA ALA A 185 1.77 11.98 -17.43
C ALA A 185 1.87 13.52 -17.38
N LEU A 186 3.00 14.07 -16.96
CA LEU A 186 3.23 15.52 -17.01
C LEU A 186 3.12 16.10 -18.42
N LYS A 187 3.69 15.42 -19.41
CA LYS A 187 3.62 15.85 -20.82
C LYS A 187 2.18 15.87 -21.32
N GLU A 188 1.41 14.83 -21.02
CA GLU A 188 0.00 14.72 -21.43
C GLU A 188 -0.95 15.64 -20.66
N GLY A 189 -0.61 16.00 -19.43
CA GLY A 189 -1.38 16.94 -18.60
C GLY A 189 -1.13 18.41 -18.96
N LYS A 190 -0.07 18.71 -19.73
CA LYS A 190 0.30 20.08 -20.08
C LYS A 190 -0.82 20.75 -20.89
N GLY A 191 -1.25 21.92 -20.45
CA GLY A 191 -2.30 22.71 -21.11
C GLY A 191 -3.73 22.21 -20.89
N LYS A 192 -3.93 21.18 -20.06
CA LYS A 192 -5.26 20.68 -19.70
C LYS A 192 -5.78 21.31 -18.42
N ASP A 193 -7.10 21.48 -18.34
CA ASP A 193 -7.81 21.83 -17.11
C ASP A 193 -8.03 20.58 -16.25
N LEU A 194 -6.98 20.14 -15.56
CA LEU A 194 -6.99 18.93 -14.73
C LEU A 194 -7.98 19.05 -13.56
N ILE A 195 -8.11 20.24 -12.99
CA ILE A 195 -9.06 20.48 -11.89
C ILE A 195 -10.49 20.44 -12.41
N GLY A 196 -10.77 21.03 -13.57
CA GLY A 196 -12.07 20.93 -14.23
C GLY A 196 -12.44 19.49 -14.60
N GLU A 197 -11.48 18.68 -15.08
CA GLU A 197 -11.69 17.24 -15.33
C GLU A 197 -12.13 16.49 -14.06
N MET A 198 -11.50 16.79 -12.92
CA MET A 198 -11.84 16.20 -11.63
C MET A 198 -13.17 16.71 -11.10
N LYS A 199 -13.45 18.01 -11.25
CA LYS A 199 -14.72 18.63 -10.88
C LYS A 199 -15.89 18.04 -11.67
N LYS A 200 -15.72 17.76 -12.96
CA LYS A 200 -16.72 17.05 -13.79
C LYS A 200 -17.03 15.65 -13.28
N ARG A 201 -16.10 15.01 -12.55
CA ARG A 201 -16.29 13.72 -11.86
C ARG A 201 -16.88 13.87 -10.46
N GLY A 202 -17.15 15.10 -10.01
CA GLY A 202 -17.63 15.41 -8.67
C GLY A 202 -16.54 15.24 -7.59
N VAL A 203 -15.27 15.44 -7.95
CA VAL A 203 -14.14 15.34 -7.01
C VAL A 203 -13.50 16.72 -6.84
N VAL A 204 -13.46 17.20 -5.59
CA VAL A 204 -12.73 18.42 -5.21
C VAL A 204 -11.27 18.06 -4.96
N VAL A 205 -10.33 18.75 -5.62
CA VAL A 205 -8.90 18.50 -5.45
C VAL A 205 -8.22 19.68 -4.79
N GLN A 206 -7.50 19.41 -3.72
CA GLN A 206 -6.55 20.34 -3.08
C GLN A 206 -5.15 19.76 -3.24
N ALA A 207 -4.24 20.50 -3.86
CA ALA A 207 -2.90 20.02 -4.12
C ALA A 207 -1.85 21.12 -3.91
N ARG A 208 -0.65 20.72 -3.46
CA ARG A 208 0.49 21.66 -3.32
C ARG A 208 0.90 22.28 -4.66
N GLY A 209 0.68 21.58 -5.78
CA GLY A 209 0.94 22.10 -7.11
C GLY A 209 0.33 21.25 -8.23
N MET A 210 0.16 21.86 -9.41
CA MET A 210 -0.43 21.19 -10.60
C MET A 210 0.41 20.04 -11.12
N ARG A 211 1.72 20.06 -10.86
CA ARG A 211 2.61 18.94 -11.18
C ARG A 211 2.12 17.64 -10.53
N THR A 212 1.83 17.65 -9.23
CA THR A 212 1.39 16.45 -8.52
C THR A 212 0.04 15.96 -8.99
N VAL A 213 -0.87 16.87 -9.34
CA VAL A 213 -2.17 16.50 -9.92
C VAL A 213 -1.98 15.80 -11.25
N ALA A 214 -1.17 16.38 -12.14
CA ALA A 214 -0.88 15.81 -13.46
C ALA A 214 -0.24 14.42 -13.39
N GLU A 215 0.68 14.19 -12.45
CA GLU A 215 1.31 12.88 -12.25
C GLU A 215 0.32 11.80 -11.80
N GLU A 216 -0.81 12.19 -11.22
CA GLU A 216 -1.72 11.32 -10.48
C GLU A 216 -3.14 11.25 -11.09
N MET A 217 -3.32 11.79 -12.29
CA MET A 217 -4.59 11.75 -13.01
C MET A 217 -5.03 10.30 -13.33
N PRO A 218 -6.35 10.03 -13.40
CA PRO A 218 -6.87 8.69 -13.61
C PRO A 218 -6.31 7.96 -14.83
N TRP A 219 -6.10 8.68 -15.94
CA TRP A 219 -5.59 8.10 -17.18
C TRP A 219 -4.11 7.65 -17.09
N ALA A 220 -3.41 7.91 -15.98
CA ALA A 220 -2.05 7.42 -15.73
C ALA A 220 -2.01 6.00 -15.10
N TYR A 221 -3.16 5.46 -14.71
CA TYR A 221 -3.31 4.20 -13.97
C TYR A 221 -4.26 3.22 -14.67
N LYS A 222 -4.09 1.90 -14.44
CA LYS A 222 -5.10 0.89 -14.84
C LYS A 222 -6.43 1.12 -14.11
N ASP A 223 -7.54 0.58 -14.58
CA ASP A 223 -8.75 0.59 -13.76
C ASP A 223 -8.58 -0.35 -12.57
N VAL A 224 -8.59 0.20 -11.35
CA VAL A 224 -8.48 -0.59 -10.12
C VAL A 224 -9.66 -1.54 -9.96
N SER A 225 -10.82 -1.25 -10.55
CA SER A 225 -11.98 -2.14 -10.55
C SER A 225 -11.65 -3.47 -11.25
N GLU A 226 -10.95 -3.42 -12.38
CA GLU A 226 -10.52 -4.62 -13.10
C GLU A 226 -9.55 -5.45 -12.27
N VAL A 227 -8.56 -4.80 -11.63
CA VAL A 227 -7.57 -5.47 -10.79
C VAL A 227 -8.23 -6.18 -9.60
N VAL A 228 -9.15 -5.49 -8.92
CA VAL A 228 -9.89 -6.05 -7.78
C VAL A 228 -10.83 -7.17 -8.24
N ASP A 229 -11.47 -7.02 -9.41
CA ASP A 229 -12.34 -8.06 -9.96
C ASP A 229 -11.57 -9.34 -10.30
N VAL A 230 -10.34 -9.24 -10.81
CA VAL A 230 -9.49 -10.41 -11.04
C VAL A 230 -9.17 -11.10 -9.73
N MET A 231 -8.74 -10.37 -8.69
CA MET A 231 -8.44 -10.95 -7.38
C MET A 231 -9.67 -11.60 -6.73
N HIS A 232 -10.84 -10.99 -6.93
CA HIS A 232 -12.11 -11.51 -6.45
C HIS A 232 -12.54 -12.80 -7.13
N LYS A 233 -12.49 -12.84 -8.45
CA LYS A 233 -12.83 -14.03 -9.24
C LYS A 233 -11.82 -15.15 -9.03
N ALA A 234 -10.54 -14.81 -8.85
CA ALA A 234 -9.50 -15.77 -8.47
C ALA A 234 -9.74 -16.35 -7.07
N GLY A 235 -10.52 -15.67 -6.21
CA GLY A 235 -10.81 -16.08 -4.85
C GLY A 235 -9.72 -15.68 -3.85
N ILE A 236 -8.72 -14.90 -4.27
CA ILE A 236 -7.60 -14.44 -3.42
C ILE A 236 -8.07 -13.39 -2.41
N SER A 237 -8.95 -12.46 -2.80
CA SER A 237 -9.56 -11.52 -1.87
C SER A 237 -11.04 -11.32 -2.19
N LYS A 238 -11.88 -11.16 -1.17
CA LYS A 238 -13.33 -11.01 -1.37
C LYS A 238 -13.73 -9.54 -1.26
N LYS A 239 -14.34 -8.97 -2.31
CA LYS A 239 -14.86 -7.59 -2.29
C LYS A 239 -15.89 -7.42 -1.16
N VAL A 240 -15.79 -6.31 -0.44
CA VAL A 240 -16.72 -5.92 0.63
C VAL A 240 -17.40 -4.60 0.28
N ALA A 241 -16.62 -3.57 -0.07
CA ALA A 241 -17.16 -2.25 -0.35
C ALA A 241 -16.43 -1.56 -1.50
N LYS A 242 -17.15 -0.70 -2.21
CA LYS A 242 -16.65 0.20 -3.24
C LYS A 242 -16.80 1.64 -2.76
N LEU A 243 -15.73 2.41 -2.82
CA LEU A 243 -15.65 3.76 -2.27
C LEU A 243 -15.43 4.75 -3.41
N ARG A 244 -16.28 5.78 -3.50
CA ARG A 244 -16.12 6.87 -4.49
C ARG A 244 -15.47 8.09 -3.83
N PRO A 245 -14.41 8.68 -4.42
CA PRO A 245 -13.85 9.92 -3.90
C PRO A 245 -14.82 11.08 -4.12
N VAL A 246 -14.91 11.96 -3.13
CA VAL A 246 -15.59 13.27 -3.22
C VAL A 246 -14.62 14.43 -3.03
N GLY A 247 -13.50 14.17 -2.35
CA GLY A 247 -12.41 15.11 -2.14
C GLY A 247 -11.07 14.39 -2.09
N VAL A 248 -10.02 15.04 -2.59
CA VAL A 248 -8.65 14.53 -2.60
C VAL A 248 -7.69 15.64 -2.18
N ILE A 249 -6.87 15.35 -1.17
CA ILE A 249 -5.75 16.20 -0.75
C ILE A 249 -4.45 15.53 -1.18
N LYS A 250 -3.59 16.25 -1.91
CA LYS A 250 -2.33 15.72 -2.43
C LYS A 250 -1.14 16.64 -2.14
N GLY A 251 -0.13 16.10 -1.48
CA GLY A 251 1.12 16.79 -1.13
C GLY A 251 2.19 16.73 -2.21
#